data_AF-A0A3C2DCS0-F1
#
_entry.id   AF-A0A3C2DCS0-F1
#
_cell.length_a   1.000
_cell.length_b   1.000
_cell.length_c   1.000
_cell.angle_alpha   90.00
_cell.angle_beta   90.00
_cell.angle_gamma   90.00
#
_symmetry.space_group_name_H-M   'P 1'
#
loop_
_entity.id
_entity.type
_entity.pdbx_description
1 polymer ?
#
loop_
_entity_poly.entity_id
_entity_poly.type
_entity_poly.pdbx_seq_one_letter_code
_entity_poly.pdbx_strand_id
1 'polypeptide(L)'
;MTINEPGALLADAGIGTHSVWMSHFDAITLPPDGAIATASSPDAPVAAFEAPDAGLYAVQFHPEVHHTACGQDLIIRFVRDICGCNGQWTMASVIDSSVSAIRAQVGEDHA
;
A
#
# COMPACT_ATOMS: atom_id res chain seq x y z
N MET A 1 9.45 4.32 12.86
CA MET A 1 9.80 5.42 11.93
C MET A 1 9.20 6.73 12.44
N THR A 2 9.68 7.87 11.94
CA THR A 2 9.14 9.21 12.22
C THR A 2 8.61 9.81 10.93
N ILE A 3 7.35 10.24 10.95
CA ILE A 3 6.71 10.97 9.86
C ILE A 3 6.87 12.46 10.14
N ASN A 4 7.51 13.18 9.21
CA ASN A 4 7.70 14.63 9.31
C ASN A 4 6.68 15.37 8.43
N GLU A 5 6.44 14.83 7.24
CA GLU A 5 5.47 15.36 6.27
C GLU A 5 4.63 14.18 5.77
N PRO A 6 3.38 14.01 6.24
CA PRO A 6 2.60 12.81 5.94
C PRO A 6 2.31 12.61 4.44
N GLY A 7 2.34 13.70 3.67
CA GLY A 7 2.05 13.66 2.24
C GLY A 7 0.65 13.12 1.93
N ALA A 8 0.49 12.62 0.71
CA ALA A 8 -0.69 11.88 0.32
C ALA A 8 -0.70 10.49 0.95
N LEU A 9 0.40 9.72 0.94
CA LEU A 9 0.36 8.31 1.34
C LEU A 9 0.12 8.07 2.84
N LEU A 10 0.73 8.88 3.71
CA LEU A 10 0.74 8.66 5.16
C LEU A 10 -0.22 9.58 5.92
N ALA A 11 -1.15 10.25 5.22
CA ALA A 11 -2.04 11.25 5.80
C ALA A 11 -2.80 10.75 7.04
N ASP A 12 -3.28 9.49 7.02
CA ASP A 12 -4.07 8.90 8.11
C ASP A 12 -3.21 8.56 9.33
N ALA A 13 -1.93 8.26 9.14
CA ALA A 13 -0.99 8.02 10.23
C ALA A 13 -0.63 9.33 10.95
N GLY A 14 -0.54 10.44 10.20
CA GLY A 14 -0.22 11.75 10.74
C GLY A 14 1.23 11.90 11.22
N ILE A 15 1.59 13.12 11.62
CA ILE A 15 2.94 13.46 12.08
C ILE A 15 3.24 12.77 13.41
N GLY A 16 4.44 12.19 13.53
CA GLY A 16 4.91 11.61 14.78
C GLY A 16 5.67 10.30 14.60
N THR A 17 5.89 9.61 15.72
CA THR A 17 6.61 8.33 15.75
C THR A 17 5.64 7.16 15.64
N HIS A 18 5.90 6.27 14.69
CA HIS A 18 5.07 5.12 14.37
C HIS A 18 5.87 3.82 14.46
N SER A 19 5.26 2.81 15.07
CA SER A 19 5.79 1.45 15.07
C SER A 19 5.54 0.81 13.71
N VAL A 20 6.62 0.39 13.05
CA VAL A 20 6.58 -0.23 11.72
C VAL A 20 7.58 -1.37 11.65
N TRP A 21 7.27 -2.38 10.84
CA TRP A 21 8.20 -3.47 10.54
C TRP A 21 9.15 -3.05 9.42
N MET A 22 10.28 -2.44 9.78
CA MET A 22 11.30 -1.97 8.83
C MET A 22 12.02 -3.15 8.15
N SER A 23 12.25 -3.03 6.85
CA SER A 23 13.26 -3.82 6.14
C SER A 23 14.62 -3.12 6.28
N HIS A 24 15.66 -3.86 6.65
CA HIS A 24 16.97 -3.30 7.05
C HIS A 24 18.14 -3.78 6.18
N PHE A 25 17.88 -4.41 5.03
CA PHE A 25 18.99 -4.94 4.22
C PHE A 25 19.78 -3.81 3.55
N ASP A 26 19.07 -2.90 2.89
CA ASP A 26 19.59 -1.68 2.29
C ASP A 26 18.70 -0.50 2.70
N ALA A 27 19.20 0.72 2.56
CA ALA A 27 18.47 1.94 2.87
C ALA A 27 18.62 2.99 1.78
N ILE A 28 17.52 3.67 1.46
CA ILE A 28 17.53 4.83 0.58
C ILE A 28 18.06 6.03 1.37
N THR A 29 19.16 6.62 0.90
CA THR A 29 19.80 7.80 1.51
C THR A 29 19.32 9.11 0.88
N LEU A 30 18.88 9.07 -0.37
CA LEU A 30 18.34 10.21 -1.12
C LEU A 30 17.14 9.74 -1.95
N PRO A 31 15.98 10.44 -1.90
CA PRO A 31 14.86 10.11 -2.76
C PRO A 31 15.17 10.48 -4.23
N PRO A 32 14.46 9.91 -5.21
CA PRO A 32 14.57 10.32 -6.61
C PRO A 32 14.31 11.82 -6.80
N ASP A 33 14.86 12.41 -7.87
CA ASP A 33 14.63 13.84 -8.17
C ASP A 33 13.13 14.14 -8.29
N GLY A 34 12.68 15.19 -7.57
CA GLY A 34 11.28 15.60 -7.52
C GLY A 34 10.41 14.78 -6.55
N ALA A 35 10.95 13.74 -5.90
CA ALA A 35 10.26 13.03 -4.83
C ALA A 35 10.49 13.68 -3.46
N ILE A 36 9.49 13.59 -2.59
CA ILE A 36 9.50 14.13 -1.23
C ILE A 36 9.66 12.98 -0.25
N ALA A 37 10.70 13.03 0.60
CA ALA A 37 10.87 12.08 1.70
C ALA A 37 9.91 12.43 2.85
N THR A 38 8.92 11.56 3.08
CA THR A 38 7.81 11.80 4.01
C THR A 38 8.06 11.22 5.41
N ALA A 39 8.86 10.16 5.49
CA ALA A 39 9.22 9.51 6.74
C ALA A 39 10.70 9.09 6.77
N SER A 40 11.27 9.00 7.97
CA SER A 40 12.64 8.56 8.21
C SER A 40 12.75 7.65 9.43
N SER A 41 13.86 6.94 9.56
CA SER A 41 14.29 6.26 10.78
C SER A 41 15.80 6.50 10.98
N PRO A 42 16.36 6.18 12.16
CA PRO A 42 17.80 6.34 12.41
C PRO A 42 18.69 5.67 11.35
N ASP A 43 18.28 4.49 10.86
CA ASP A 43 19.07 3.69 9.90
C ASP A 43 18.54 3.80 8.46
N ALA A 44 17.43 4.50 8.23
CA ALA A 44 16.85 4.73 6.91
C ALA A 44 16.40 6.20 6.76
N PRO A 45 17.26 7.08 6.22
CA PRO A 45 16.94 8.49 6.04
C PRO A 45 15.67 8.72 5.21
N VAL A 46 15.41 7.83 4.25
CA VAL A 46 14.17 7.82 3.45
C VAL A 46 13.44 6.51 3.74
N ALA A 47 12.66 6.50 4.82
CA ALA A 47 11.82 5.36 5.18
C ALA A 47 10.50 5.33 4.37
N ALA A 48 10.08 6.49 3.85
CA ALA A 48 9.03 6.62 2.85
C ALA A 48 9.28 7.84 1.97
N PHE A 49 8.86 7.78 0.70
CA PHE A 49 8.81 8.94 -0.18
C PHE A 49 7.59 8.89 -1.10
N GLU A 50 7.21 10.04 -1.64
CA GLU A 50 6.20 10.14 -2.70
C GLU A 50 6.61 11.11 -3.81
N ALA A 51 6.21 10.78 -5.04
CA ALA A 51 6.26 11.65 -6.21
C ALA A 51 4.89 11.57 -6.92
N PRO A 52 3.88 12.34 -6.47
CA PRO A 52 2.51 12.24 -6.97
C PRO A 52 2.40 12.49 -8.48
N ASP A 53 3.18 13.41 -9.03
CA ASP A 53 3.21 13.71 -10.47
C ASP A 53 3.68 12.51 -11.32
N ALA A 54 4.49 11.63 -10.74
CA ALA A 54 4.95 10.40 -11.36
C ALA A 54 4.12 9.16 -10.97
N GLY A 55 3.12 9.32 -10.08
CA GLY A 55 2.36 8.22 -9.52
C GLY A 55 3.20 7.23 -8.70
N LEU A 56 4.33 7.68 -8.14
CA LEU A 56 5.26 6.83 -7.39
C LEU A 56 5.13 7.06 -5.88
N TYR A 57 5.02 5.97 -5.14
CA TYR A 57 4.86 5.94 -3.70
C TYR A 57 5.68 4.77 -3.16
N ALA A 58 6.52 5.01 -2.15
CA ALA A 58 7.43 4.00 -1.65
C ALA A 58 7.51 4.01 -0.13
N VAL A 59 7.70 2.81 0.42
CA VAL A 59 7.93 2.56 1.84
C VAL A 59 9.07 1.54 1.97
N GLN A 60 9.95 1.74 2.95
CA GLN A 60 11.03 0.82 3.29
C GLN A 60 10.59 -0.25 4.31
N PHE A 61 9.41 -0.07 4.91
CA PHE A 61 8.79 -0.99 5.86
C PHE A 61 7.67 -1.81 5.20
N HIS A 62 7.18 -2.81 5.93
CA HIS A 62 6.11 -3.70 5.49
C HIS A 62 4.75 -3.21 6.03
N PRO A 63 3.91 -2.51 5.23
CA PRO A 63 2.58 -2.10 5.66
C PRO A 63 1.58 -3.25 5.76
N GLU A 64 1.87 -4.40 5.16
CA GLU A 64 0.99 -5.57 5.11
C GLU A 64 1.01 -6.42 6.40
N VAL A 65 1.99 -6.20 7.28
CA VAL A 65 2.16 -7.01 8.49
C VAL A 65 1.55 -6.34 9.73
N HIS A 66 1.08 -7.17 10.65
CA HIS A 66 0.45 -6.73 11.90
C HIS A 66 1.34 -5.80 12.76
N HIS A 67 2.66 -5.92 12.66
CA HIS A 67 3.62 -5.10 13.41
C HIS A 67 3.69 -3.64 12.93
N THR A 68 2.99 -3.29 11.85
CA THR A 68 2.86 -1.93 11.34
C THR A 68 1.44 -1.44 11.59
N ALA A 69 1.24 -0.70 12.69
CA ALA A 69 -0.10 -0.33 13.17
C ALA A 69 -0.91 0.51 12.16
N CYS A 70 -0.25 1.41 11.44
CA CYS A 70 -0.84 2.26 10.40
C CYS A 70 -0.84 1.61 9.00
N GLY A 71 -0.43 0.33 8.89
CA GLY A 71 -0.20 -0.32 7.61
C GLY A 71 -1.47 -0.58 6.80
N GLN A 72 -2.54 -1.00 7.48
CA GLN A 72 -3.84 -1.25 6.85
C GLN A 72 -4.42 0.04 6.25
N ASP A 73 -4.42 1.14 7.00
CA ASP A 73 -4.95 2.43 6.55
C ASP A 73 -4.15 2.97 5.36
N LEU A 74 -2.81 2.85 5.41
CA LEU A 74 -1.92 3.17 4.29
C LEU A 74 -2.31 2.42 3.01
N ILE A 75 -2.49 1.09 3.09
CA ILE A 75 -2.85 0.27 1.93
C ILE A 75 -4.24 0.65 1.40
N ILE A 76 -5.21 0.86 2.28
CA ILE A 76 -6.56 1.29 1.90
C ILE A 76 -6.49 2.60 1.14
N ARG A 77 -5.78 3.59 1.67
CA ARG A 77 -5.61 4.90 1.05
C ARG A 77 -4.91 4.82 -0.29
N PHE A 78 -3.84 4.04 -0.40
CA PHE A 78 -3.15 3.81 -1.67
C PHE A 78 -4.10 3.22 -2.73
N VAL A 79 -4.80 2.15 -2.39
CA VAL A 79 -5.68 1.47 -3.36
C VAL A 79 -6.91 2.30 -3.70
N ARG A 80 -7.58 2.89 -2.71
CA ARG A 80 -8.86 3.59 -2.88
C ARG A 80 -8.68 5.01 -3.40
N ASP A 81 -7.82 5.80 -2.76
CA ASP A 81 -7.77 7.24 -2.98
C ASP A 81 -6.70 7.61 -4.01
N ILE A 82 -5.53 6.97 -3.96
CA ILE A 82 -4.42 7.25 -4.87
C ILE A 82 -4.62 6.54 -6.22
N CYS A 83 -4.87 5.23 -6.20
CA CYS A 83 -5.10 4.46 -7.43
C CYS A 83 -6.54 4.57 -7.97
N GLY A 84 -7.49 5.07 -7.17
CA GLY A 84 -8.90 5.20 -7.58
C GLY A 84 -9.65 3.87 -7.69
N CYS A 85 -9.17 2.79 -7.07
CA CYS A 85 -9.83 1.49 -7.14
C CYS A 85 -11.11 1.49 -6.29
N ASN A 86 -12.26 1.40 -6.94
CA ASN A 86 -13.61 1.44 -6.37
C ASN A 86 -14.07 0.17 -5.61
N GLY A 87 -13.23 -0.84 -5.43
CA GLY A 87 -13.52 -1.98 -4.55
C GLY A 87 -14.51 -2.99 -5.07
N GLN A 88 -14.64 -3.11 -6.38
CA GLN A 88 -15.56 -4.08 -7.00
C GLN A 88 -15.12 -5.54 -6.81
N TRP A 89 -13.85 -5.78 -6.45
CA TRP A 89 -13.36 -7.12 -6.09
C TRP A 89 -13.80 -7.48 -4.67
N THR A 90 -14.98 -8.09 -4.59
CA THR A 90 -15.60 -8.53 -3.34
C THR A 90 -15.72 -10.05 -3.34
N MET A 91 -15.90 -10.67 -2.17
CA MET A 91 -16.16 -12.11 -2.12
C MET A 91 -17.41 -12.51 -2.91
N ALA A 92 -18.44 -11.66 -2.93
CA ALA A 92 -19.66 -11.90 -3.73
C ALA A 92 -19.35 -11.88 -5.23
N SER A 93 -18.64 -10.86 -5.74
CA SER A 93 -18.27 -10.81 -7.16
C SER A 93 -17.35 -11.96 -7.58
N VAL A 94 -16.49 -12.42 -6.67
CA VAL A 94 -15.63 -13.59 -6.89
C VAL A 94 -16.47 -14.86 -6.98
N ILE A 95 -17.45 -15.06 -6.10
CA ILE A 95 -18.37 -16.20 -6.15
C ILE A 95 -19.14 -16.17 -7.48
N ASP A 96 -19.74 -15.04 -7.83
CA ASP A 96 -20.56 -14.90 -9.04
C ASP A 96 -19.75 -15.18 -10.31
N SER A 97 -18.55 -14.60 -10.41
CA SER A 97 -17.65 -14.84 -11.53
C SER A 97 -17.15 -16.28 -11.60
N SER A 98 -16.83 -16.89 -10.45
CA SER A 98 -16.39 -18.29 -10.37
C SER A 98 -17.49 -19.26 -10.78
N VAL A 99 -18.72 -19.07 -10.30
CA VAL A 99 -19.87 -19.91 -10.66
C VAL A 99 -20.16 -19.80 -12.15
N SER A 100 -20.16 -18.58 -12.69
CA SER A 100 -20.36 -18.33 -14.12
C SER A 100 -19.30 -19.03 -14.97
N ALA A 101 -18.02 -18.91 -14.57
CA ALA A 101 -16.91 -19.55 -15.26
C ALA A 101 -17.00 -21.09 -15.22
N ILE A 102 -17.32 -21.67 -14.06
CA ILE A 102 -17.47 -23.12 -13.91
C ILE A 102 -18.61 -23.63 -14.78
N ARG A 103 -19.79 -22.98 -14.77
CA ARG A 103 -20.94 -23.38 -15.61
C ARG A 103 -20.60 -23.33 -17.11
N ALA A 104 -19.92 -22.27 -17.55
CA ALA A 104 -19.47 -22.16 -18.94
C ALA A 104 -18.47 -23.27 -19.32
N GLN A 105 -17.63 -23.71 -18.38
CA GLN A 105 -16.66 -24.77 -18.60
C GLN A 105 -17.28 -26.17 -18.61
N VAL A 106 -18.22 -26.48 -17.71
CA VAL A 106 -18.79 -27.83 -17.56
C VAL A 106 -20.02 -28.08 -18.45
N GLY A 107 -20.70 -27.04 -18.93
CA GLY A 107 -21.93 -27.18 -19.71
C GLY A 107 -23.09 -27.75 -18.90
N GLU A 108 -24.09 -28.33 -19.58
CA GLU A 108 -25.25 -28.98 -18.93
C GLU A 108 -25.13 -30.50 -18.82
N ASP A 109 -23.96 -31.07 -19.13
CA ASP A 109 -23.77 -32.52 -19.18
C ASP A 109 -23.63 -33.12 -17.77
N HIS A 110 -24.72 -33.75 -17.34
CA HIS A 110 -24.70 -34.86 -16.40
C HIS A 110 -24.91 -36.15 -17.19
N ALA A 111 -23.82 -36.84 -17.55
CA ALA A 111 -23.86 -38.22 -18.04
C ALA A 111 -23.88 -39.21 -16.88
#